data_AF-A0A660UPT3-F1
#
_entry.id   AF-A0A660UPT3-F1
#
_cell.length_a   1.000
_cell.length_b   1.000
_cell.length_c   1.000
_cell.angle_alpha   90.00
_cell.angle_beta   90.00
_cell.angle_gamma   90.00
#
_symmetry.space_group_name_H-M   'P 1'
#
loop_
_entity.id
_entity.type
_entity.pdbx_description
1 polymer ?
#
loop_
_entity_poly.entity_id
_entity_poly.type
_entity_poly.pdbx_seq_one_letter_code
_entity_poly.pdbx_strand_id
1 'polypeptide(L)'
;MKATLDGTIDFEQTQLAVGSWQRESIERAAAGVDGAIKVDLGRRTREIVQKGVMRAPSRAALIARVDIICDSQNGACHTMETAGGARFEDMWIQKVRAGSIEYSGSGASCGIEIKYVQLRDSSLRSG
;
A
#
# COMPACT_ATOMS: atom_id res chain seq x y z
N MET A 1 -3.52 -14.51 3.98
CA MET A 1 -3.48 -13.71 5.23
C MET A 1 -4.57 -12.66 5.14
N LYS A 2 -5.28 -12.36 6.24
CA LYS A 2 -6.25 -11.25 6.29
C LYS A 2 -5.54 -9.95 6.66
N ALA A 3 -5.98 -8.84 6.10
CA ALA A 3 -5.50 -7.50 6.44
C ALA A 3 -6.69 -6.55 6.48
N THR A 4 -6.58 -5.52 7.31
CA THR A 4 -7.57 -4.46 7.45
C THR A 4 -6.90 -3.10 7.28
N LEU A 5 -7.47 -2.24 6.44
CA LEU A 5 -7.06 -0.84 6.30
C LEU A 5 -7.97 0.05 7.14
N ASP A 6 -7.38 0.86 8.02
CA ASP A 6 -8.05 1.79 8.95
C ASP A 6 -9.21 1.15 9.74
N GLY A 7 -9.09 -0.13 10.06
CA GLY A 7 -10.14 -0.89 10.77
C GLY A 7 -11.44 -1.10 9.97
N THR A 8 -11.51 -0.66 8.71
CA THR A 8 -12.77 -0.59 7.95
C THR A 8 -12.80 -1.53 6.73
N ILE A 9 -11.65 -1.73 6.08
CA ILE A 9 -11.59 -2.46 4.81
C ILE A 9 -10.97 -3.83 5.02
N ASP A 10 -11.80 -4.87 5.02
CA ASP A 10 -11.34 -6.26 5.22
C ASP A 10 -11.00 -6.97 3.91
N PHE A 11 -9.80 -7.55 3.86
CA PHE A 11 -9.33 -8.36 2.75
C PHE A 11 -9.22 -9.84 3.15
N GLU A 12 -9.96 -10.73 2.47
CA GLU A 12 -10.00 -12.16 2.82
C GLU A 12 -8.71 -12.92 2.47
N GLN A 13 -8.18 -12.69 1.27
CA GLN A 13 -6.94 -13.29 0.82
C GLN A 13 -6.01 -12.19 0.34
N THR A 14 -4.96 -11.94 1.12
CA THR A 14 -3.93 -10.98 0.79
C THR A 14 -2.56 -11.66 0.74
N GLN A 15 -1.84 -11.46 -0.36
CA GLN A 15 -0.40 -11.57 -0.46
C GLN A 15 0.19 -10.17 -0.27
N LEU A 16 1.07 -10.03 0.72
CA LEU A 16 1.75 -8.78 1.01
C LEU A 16 3.23 -8.91 0.63
N ALA A 17 3.67 -8.13 -0.34
CA ALA A 17 5.08 -7.98 -0.66
C ALA A 17 5.58 -6.68 -0.02
N VAL A 18 6.41 -6.81 1.01
CA VAL A 18 7.00 -5.68 1.73
C VAL A 18 8.39 -5.44 1.14
N GLY A 19 8.59 -4.29 0.52
CA GLY A 19 9.89 -3.86 0.01
C GLY A 19 10.86 -3.47 1.11
N SER A 20 12.13 -3.34 0.75
CA SER A 20 13.16 -2.82 1.66
C SER A 20 13.03 -1.30 1.81
N TRP A 21 13.49 -0.79 2.96
CA TRP A 21 13.64 0.65 3.17
C TRP A 21 14.67 1.22 2.20
N GLN A 22 14.24 2.15 1.37
CA GLN A 22 15.10 2.89 0.46
C GLN A 22 15.29 4.31 0.97
N ARG A 23 16.52 4.82 0.84
CA ARG A 23 16.83 6.23 1.10
C ARG A 23 16.77 6.99 -0.21
N GLU A 24 16.14 8.14 -0.17
CA GLU A 24 16.21 9.07 -1.28
C GLU A 24 17.59 9.77 -1.25
N SER A 25 18.33 9.69 -2.36
CA SER A 25 19.61 10.40 -2.49
C SER A 25 19.72 11.05 -3.86
N ILE A 26 20.17 12.30 -3.90
CA ILE A 26 20.47 13.01 -5.14
C ILE A 26 21.97 12.95 -5.36
N GLU A 27 22.38 12.56 -6.56
CA GLU A 27 23.75 12.65 -7.00
C GLU A 27 23.90 13.86 -7.93
N ARG A 28 24.86 14.74 -7.63
CA ARG A 28 25.22 15.87 -8.50
C ARG A 28 26.67 15.76 -8.91
N ALA A 29 26.91 15.75 -10.22
CA ALA A 29 28.23 15.86 -10.82
C ALA A 29 28.37 17.24 -11.49
N ALA A 30 29.59 17.78 -11.50
CA ALA A 30 29.92 19.04 -12.16
C ALA A 30 31.05 18.82 -13.18
N ALA A 31 30.93 19.44 -14.36
CA ALA A 31 31.97 19.33 -15.38
C ALA A 31 33.29 19.95 -14.86
N GLY A 32 34.38 19.19 -14.95
CA GLY A 32 35.70 19.60 -14.47
C GLY A 32 36.02 19.20 -13.02
N VAL A 33 35.16 18.43 -12.37
CA VAL A 33 35.43 17.81 -11.05
C VAL A 33 35.36 16.30 -11.20
N ASP A 34 36.44 15.61 -10.86
CA ASP A 34 36.45 14.15 -10.75
C ASP A 34 35.80 13.74 -9.43
N GLY A 35 34.47 13.68 -9.44
CA GLY A 35 33.67 13.25 -8.31
C GLY A 35 32.21 13.67 -8.41
N ALA A 36 31.36 12.98 -7.64
CA ALA A 36 29.96 13.33 -7.50
C ALA A 36 29.62 13.58 -6.03
N ILE A 37 28.85 14.64 -5.77
CA ILE A 37 28.30 14.91 -4.44
C ILE A 37 27.02 14.10 -4.31
N LYS A 38 27.00 13.16 -3.37
CA LYS A 38 25.80 12.44 -2.98
C LYS A 38 25.15 13.12 -1.78
N VAL A 39 23.95 13.65 -1.98
CA VAL A 39 23.12 14.27 -0.93
C VAL A 39 22.09 13.24 -0.48
N ASP A 40 22.19 12.77 0.77
CA ASP A 40 21.17 11.93 1.41
C ASP A 40 20.01 12.84 1.88
N LEU A 41 18.81 12.61 1.35
CA LEU A 41 17.62 13.39 1.69
C LEU A 41 16.90 12.87 2.94
N GLY A 42 17.44 11.83 3.59
CA GLY A 42 17.04 11.37 4.92
C GLY A 42 15.68 10.68 5.01
N ARG A 43 14.81 10.79 4.01
CA ARG A 43 13.51 10.11 3.98
C ARG A 43 13.72 8.66 3.57
N ARG A 44 13.51 7.75 4.53
CA ARG A 44 13.40 6.32 4.30
C ARG A 44 11.96 6.01 3.94
N THR A 45 11.73 5.56 2.71
CA THR A 45 10.43 5.05 2.28
C THR A 45 10.56 3.58 1.89
N ARG A 46 9.50 2.80 2.02
CA ARG A 46 9.46 1.46 1.40
C ARG A 46 8.16 1.28 0.65
N GLU A 47 8.24 0.56 -0.46
CA GLU A 47 7.05 0.17 -1.20
C GLU A 47 6.45 -1.09 -0.57
N ILE A 48 5.12 -1.12 -0.48
CA ILE A 48 4.38 -2.30 -0.05
C ILE A 48 3.31 -2.57 -1.09
N VAL A 49 3.30 -3.78 -1.62
CA VAL A 49 2.31 -4.20 -2.62
C VAL A 49 1.40 -5.24 -1.98
N GLN A 50 0.11 -4.93 -1.99
CA GLN A 50 -0.94 -5.80 -1.50
C GLN A 50 -1.72 -6.34 -2.69
N LYS A 51 -1.70 -7.66 -2.88
CA LYS A 51 -2.50 -8.35 -3.90
C LYS A 51 -3.50 -9.26 -3.23
N GLY A 52 -4.75 -9.21 -3.66
CA GLY A 52 -5.79 -10.03 -3.06
C GLY A 52 -7.04 -10.18 -3.88
N VAL A 53 -8.02 -10.87 -3.30
CA VAL A 53 -9.36 -11.02 -3.87
C VAL A 53 -10.35 -10.43 -2.89
N MET A 54 -11.20 -9.53 -3.37
CA MET A 54 -12.35 -9.04 -2.63
C MET A 54 -13.59 -9.82 -3.03
N ARG A 55 -14.46 -10.11 -2.07
CA ARG A 55 -15.74 -10.77 -2.28
C ARG A 55 -16.85 -9.95 -1.66
N ALA A 56 -18.00 -9.91 -2.32
CA ALA A 56 -19.20 -9.24 -1.83
C ALA A 56 -20.45 -10.02 -2.27
N PRO A 57 -21.57 -9.90 -1.52
CA PRO A 57 -22.81 -10.60 -1.85
C PRO A 57 -23.49 -10.07 -3.12
N SER A 58 -23.11 -8.89 -3.61
CA SER A 58 -23.66 -8.34 -4.85
C SER A 58 -22.62 -7.50 -5.58
N ARG A 59 -22.83 -7.29 -6.89
CA ARG A 59 -22.01 -6.39 -7.70
C ARG A 59 -22.00 -4.97 -7.14
N ALA A 60 -23.15 -4.45 -6.70
CA ALA A 60 -23.25 -3.11 -6.13
C ALA A 60 -22.43 -2.98 -4.84
N ALA A 61 -22.48 -3.99 -3.97
CA ALA A 61 -21.66 -4.03 -2.76
C ALA A 61 -20.17 -4.14 -3.08
N LEU A 62 -19.80 -4.88 -4.13
CA LEU A 62 -18.41 -4.97 -4.58
C LEU A 62 -17.90 -3.62 -5.10
N ILE A 63 -18.69 -2.94 -5.94
CA ILE A 63 -18.36 -1.61 -6.48
C ILE A 63 -18.18 -0.61 -5.34
N ALA A 64 -19.13 -0.55 -4.40
CA ALA A 64 -19.03 0.35 -3.25
C ALA A 64 -17.75 0.11 -2.42
N ARG A 65 -17.32 -1.15 -2.25
CA ARG A 65 -16.05 -1.47 -1.58
C ARG A 65 -14.83 -1.00 -2.36
N VAL A 66 -14.83 -1.16 -3.69
CA VAL A 66 -13.76 -0.65 -4.56
C VAL A 66 -13.70 0.87 -4.50
N ASP A 67 -14.86 1.54 -4.55
CA ASP A 67 -14.94 3.00 -4.51
C ASP A 67 -14.38 3.56 -3.20
N ILE A 68 -14.69 2.95 -2.05
CA ILE A 68 -14.10 3.34 -0.75
C ILE A 68 -12.56 3.26 -0.78
N ILE A 69 -12.00 2.23 -1.41
CA ILE A 69 -10.53 2.08 -1.52
C ILE A 69 -9.96 3.14 -2.47
N CYS A 70 -10.64 3.42 -3.58
CA CYS A 70 -10.25 4.48 -4.51
C CYS A 70 -10.32 5.87 -3.86
N ASP A 71 -11.35 6.14 -3.05
CA ASP A 71 -11.50 7.39 -2.29
C ASP A 71 -10.44 7.54 -1.19
N SER A 72 -9.87 6.42 -0.75
CA SER A 72 -8.71 6.41 0.15
C SER A 72 -7.43 6.87 -0.57
N GLN A 73 -7.43 6.99 -1.90
CA GLN A 73 -6.34 7.61 -2.66
C GLN A 73 -6.45 9.16 -2.63
N ASN A 74 -6.61 9.74 -1.44
CA ASN A 74 -6.87 11.17 -1.24
C ASN A 74 -5.65 11.96 -0.74
N GLY A 75 -4.47 11.33 -0.66
CA GLY A 75 -3.26 11.95 -0.11
C GLY A 75 -3.11 11.82 1.41
N ALA A 76 -4.08 11.22 2.10
CA ALA A 76 -3.97 10.89 3.51
C ALA A 76 -3.02 9.69 3.73
N CYS A 77 -2.57 9.57 4.97
CA CYS A 77 -1.84 8.40 5.45
C CYS A 77 -2.80 7.47 6.18
N HIS A 78 -2.61 6.18 5.95
CA HIS A 78 -3.46 5.11 6.46
C HIS A 78 -2.65 4.18 7.36
N THR A 79 -3.38 3.39 8.15
CA THR A 79 -2.80 2.32 8.97
C THR A 79 -3.34 0.98 8.50
N MET A 80 -2.44 0.06 8.19
CA MET A 80 -2.80 -1.31 7.82
C MET A 80 -2.41 -2.26 8.94
N GLU A 81 -3.36 -3.08 9.36
CA GLU A 81 -3.15 -4.14 10.35
C GLU A 81 -3.37 -5.50 9.71
N THR A 82 -2.43 -6.41 9.88
CA THR A 82 -2.54 -7.79 9.40
C THR A 82 -3.05 -8.68 10.52
N ALA A 83 -3.77 -9.76 10.17
CA ALA A 83 -4.19 -10.76 11.15
C ALA A 83 -3.01 -11.48 11.84
N GLY A 84 -1.80 -11.37 11.28
CA GLY A 84 -0.56 -11.85 11.91
C GLY A 84 0.02 -10.91 12.97
N GLY A 85 -0.66 -9.81 13.30
CA GLY A 85 -0.22 -8.82 14.30
C GLY A 85 0.76 -7.78 13.77
N ALA A 86 1.20 -7.88 12.50
CA ALA A 86 2.02 -6.83 11.90
C ALA A 86 1.16 -5.59 11.58
N ARG A 87 1.65 -4.43 11.99
CA ARG A 87 1.02 -3.12 11.79
C ARG A 87 1.94 -2.20 11.00
N PHE A 88 1.40 -1.58 9.97
CA PHE A 88 2.08 -0.67 9.06
C PHE A 88 1.41 0.70 9.13
N GLU A 89 2.12 1.68 9.68
CA GLU A 89 1.64 3.06 9.85
C GLU A 89 2.23 3.98 8.79
N ASP A 90 1.68 5.19 8.66
CA ASP A 90 2.16 6.21 7.71
C ASP A 90 2.18 5.68 6.26
N MET A 91 1.14 4.92 5.90
CA MET A 91 0.98 4.29 4.59
C MET A 91 0.23 5.21 3.63
N TRP A 92 0.88 5.67 2.58
CA TRP A 92 0.23 6.44 1.53
C TRP A 92 -0.16 5.53 0.36
N ILE A 93 -1.41 5.60 -0.09
CA ILE A 93 -1.89 4.85 -1.25
C ILE A 93 -1.38 5.55 -2.51
N GLN A 94 -0.50 4.88 -3.25
CA GLN A 94 0.04 5.39 -4.50
C GLN A 94 -0.84 4.98 -5.69
N LYS A 95 -1.36 3.74 -5.69
CA LYS A 95 -2.15 3.22 -6.79
C LYS A 95 -3.08 2.10 -6.34
N VAL A 96 -4.31 2.14 -6.83
CA VAL A 96 -5.29 1.05 -6.71
C VAL A 96 -5.57 0.50 -8.11
N ARG A 97 -5.62 -0.83 -8.24
CA ARG A 97 -6.09 -1.53 -9.44
C ARG A 97 -7.09 -2.60 -9.05
N ALA A 98 -8.33 -2.44 -9.48
CA ALA A 98 -9.31 -3.51 -9.45
C ALA A 98 -9.27 -4.30 -10.77
N GLY A 99 -9.30 -5.62 -10.68
CA GLY A 99 -9.48 -6.51 -11.82
C GLY A 99 -10.94 -6.62 -12.23
N SER A 100 -11.20 -7.50 -13.20
CA SER A 100 -12.55 -7.79 -13.65
C SER A 100 -13.41 -8.38 -12.52
N ILE A 101 -14.70 -8.05 -12.53
CA ILE A 101 -15.68 -8.67 -11.65
C ILE A 101 -16.00 -10.06 -12.18
N GLU A 102 -15.81 -11.06 -11.34
CA GLU A 102 -16.18 -12.45 -11.53
C GLU A 102 -17.41 -12.76 -10.67
N TYR A 103 -18.32 -13.54 -11.20
CA TYR A 103 -19.48 -14.04 -10.46
C TYR A 103 -19.22 -15.49 -10.07
N SER A 104 -19.35 -15.81 -8.79
CA SER A 104 -19.24 -17.19 -8.31
C SER A 104 -20.34 -17.48 -7.29
N GLY A 105 -21.16 -18.50 -7.58
CA GLY A 105 -22.33 -18.83 -6.78
C GLY A 105 -23.29 -17.64 -6.63
N SER A 106 -23.58 -17.25 -5.40
CA SER A 106 -24.44 -16.11 -5.05
C SER A 106 -23.69 -14.78 -4.85
N GLY A 107 -22.39 -14.72 -5.15
CA GLY A 107 -21.54 -13.55 -4.88
C GLY A 107 -20.81 -13.01 -6.10
N ALA A 108 -20.27 -11.80 -5.93
CA ALA A 108 -19.34 -11.17 -6.86
C ALA A 108 -17.95 -11.07 -6.21
N SER A 109 -16.91 -11.31 -7.00
CA SER A 109 -15.52 -11.20 -6.58
C SER A 109 -14.69 -10.43 -7.60
N CYS A 110 -13.63 -9.76 -7.16
CA CYS A 110 -12.64 -9.19 -8.07
C CYS A 110 -11.24 -9.30 -7.45
N GLY A 111 -10.24 -9.50 -8.31
CA GLY A 111 -8.85 -9.28 -7.92
C GLY A 111 -8.62 -7.80 -7.60
N ILE A 112 -7.78 -7.52 -6.61
CA ILE A 112 -7.37 -6.15 -6.29
C ILE A 112 -5.87 -6.10 -6.01
N GLU A 113 -5.23 -5.06 -6.52
CA GLU A 113 -3.84 -4.74 -6.23
C GLU A 113 -3.75 -3.29 -5.73
N ILE A 114 -3.20 -3.12 -4.53
CA ILE A 114 -2.97 -1.81 -3.93
C ILE A 114 -1.48 -1.64 -3.71
N LYS A 115 -0.93 -0.56 -4.25
CA LYS A 115 0.46 -0.17 -4.03
C LYS A 115 0.49 0.97 -3.02
N TYR A 116 1.23 0.75 -1.95
CA TYR A 116 1.45 1.72 -0.88
C TYR A 116 2.91 2.15 -0.87
N VAL A 117 3.14 3.37 -0.39
CA VAL A 117 4.44 3.84 0.04
C VAL A 117 4.36 4.10 1.53
N GLN A 118 5.15 3.37 2.32
CA GLN A 118 5.30 3.67 3.73
C GLN A 118 6.31 4.79 3.90
N LEU A 119 5.88 5.90 4.49
CA LEU A 119 6.70 7.13 4.56
C LEU A 119 7.68 7.14 5.73
N ARG A 120 7.44 6.33 6.77
CA ARG A 120 8.26 6.28 7.99
C ARG A 120 8.25 4.90 8.61
N ASP A 121 9.36 4.55 9.24
CA ASP A 121 9.46 3.32 10.00
C ASP A 121 8.74 3.48 11.35
N SER A 122 7.67 2.72 11.55
CA SER A 122 6.90 2.70 12.79
C SER A 122 7.72 2.15 13.98
N SER A 123 8.81 1.41 13.72
CA SER A 123 9.71 0.91 14.77
C SER A 123 10.55 2.00 15.46
N LEU A 124 10.61 3.21 14.92
CA LEU A 124 11.38 4.33 15.48
C LEU A 124 10.62 5.14 16.54
N ARG A 125 9.35 4.81 16.84
CA ARG A 125 8.51 5.57 17.80
C ARG A 125 8.60 5.10 19.26
N SER A 126 9.44 4.11 19.57
CA SER A 126 9.65 3.59 20.93
C SER A 126 10.96 4.10 21.58
N GLY A 127 11.30 5.38 21.37
CA GLY A 127 12.47 6.05 21.97
C GLY A 127 12.06 7.12 22.96
#